data_AF-W1NT53-F1
#
_entry.id   AF-W1NT53-F1
#
_cell.length_a   1.000
_cell.length_b   1.000
_cell.length_c   1.000
_cell.angle_alpha   90.00
_cell.angle_beta   90.00
_cell.angle_gamma   90.00
#
_symmetry.space_group_name_H-M   'P 1'
#
loop_
_entity.id
_entity.type
_entity.pdbx_description
1 polymer ?
#
loop_
_entity_poly.entity_id
_entity_poly.type
_entity_poly.pdbx_seq_one_letter_code
_entity_poly.pdbx_strand_id
1 'polypeptide(L)' 'MLLDVLWITGLSSTSRKTAASYKELAARKKRAYDLEKMYMEMAYQKELKKKGQKRRVKDHELVSPTDRPVYKWERERKR' A
#
# COMPACT_ATOMS: atom_id res chain seq x y z
N MET A 1 -42.37 -27.77 0.10
CA MET A 1 -41.60 -28.12 1.31
C MET A 1 -40.19 -28.62 0.99
N LEU A 2 -39.97 -29.72 0.24
CA LEU A 2 -38.61 -30.20 -0.08
C LEU A 2 -37.84 -29.31 -1.09
N LEU A 3 -38.54 -28.75 -2.08
CA LEU A 3 -37.96 -27.84 -3.08
C LEU A 3 -37.54 -26.49 -2.48
N ASP A 4 -38.28 -26.00 -1.47
CA ASP A 4 -37.99 -24.75 -0.77
C ASP A 4 -36.71 -24.87 0.08
N VAL A 5 -36.52 -26.01 0.77
CA VAL A 5 -35.32 -26.29 1.57
C VAL A 5 -34.07 -26.40 0.69
N LEU A 6 -34.17 -26.98 -0.51
CA LEU A 6 -33.05 -27.08 -1.45
C LEU A 6 -32.62 -25.70 -2.01
N TRP A 7 -33.59 -24.82 -2.31
CA TRP A 7 -33.31 -23.44 -2.74
C TRP A 7 -32.71 -22.58 -1.61
N ILE A 8 -33.24 -22.68 -0.39
CA ILE A 8 -32.74 -21.94 0.78
C ILE A 8 -31.33 -22.41 1.16
N THR A 9 -31.08 -23.73 1.18
CA THR A 9 -29.75 -24.27 1.46
C THR A 9 -28.74 -23.92 0.38
N GLY A 10 -29.15 -23.96 -0.90
CA GLY A 10 -28.35 -23.50 -2.04
C GLY A 10 -27.93 -22.03 -1.92
N LEU A 11 -28.87 -21.13 -1.61
CA LEU A 11 -28.65 -19.69 -1.46
C LEU A 11 -27.73 -19.34 -0.26
N SER A 12 -27.85 -20.07 0.85
CA SER A 12 -26.94 -19.88 2.00
C SER A 12 -25.50 -20.33 1.71
N SER A 13 -25.33 -21.31 0.80
CA SER A 13 -24.02 -21.81 0.41
C SER A 13 -23.32 -20.86 -0.56
N THR A 14 -24.05 -20.25 -1.50
CA THR A 14 -23.52 -19.26 -2.45
C THR A 14 -23.17 -17.97 -1.72
N SER A 15 -24.02 -17.49 -0.80
CA SER A 15 -23.73 -16.32 0.03
C SER A 15 -22.50 -16.51 0.92
N ARG A 16 -22.25 -17.71 1.45
CA ARG A 16 -21.03 -18.00 2.22
C ARG A 16 -19.77 -17.99 1.35
N LYS A 17 -19.84 -18.58 0.15
CA LYS A 17 -18.73 -18.60 -0.80
C LYS A 17 -18.35 -17.19 -1.26
N THR A 18 -19.34 -16.34 -1.56
CA THR A 18 -19.09 -14.94 -1.95
C THR A 18 -18.51 -14.13 -0.79
N ALA A 19 -19.05 -14.27 0.43
CA ALA A 19 -18.49 -13.59 1.60
C ALA A 19 -17.03 -13.99 1.87
N ALA A 20 -16.70 -15.28 1.76
CA ALA A 20 -15.34 -15.77 1.88
C ALA A 20 -14.43 -15.19 0.78
N SER A 21 -14.90 -15.15 -0.47
CA SER A 21 -14.17 -14.56 -1.59
C SER A 21 -13.88 -13.07 -1.39
N TYR A 22 -14.87 -12.28 -0.97
CA TYR A 22 -14.67 -10.85 -0.68
C TYR A 22 -13.69 -10.61 0.46
N LYS A 23 -13.76 -11.42 1.53
CA LYS A 23 -12.80 -11.36 2.64
C LYS A 23 -11.39 -11.66 2.16
N GLU A 24 -11.23 -12.67 1.31
CA GLU A 24 -9.95 -13.05 0.75
C GLU A 24 -9.40 -11.96 -0.19
N LEU A 25 -10.26 -11.36 -1.02
CA LEU A 25 -9.90 -10.24 -1.89
C LEU A 25 -9.44 -9.03 -1.06
N ALA A 26 -10.16 -8.68 0.00
CA ALA A 26 -9.78 -7.61 0.91
C ALA A 26 -8.41 -7.89 1.56
N ALA A 27 -8.17 -9.13 1.99
CA ALA A 27 -6.88 -9.54 2.54
C ALA A 27 -5.75 -9.46 1.50
N ARG A 28 -5.99 -9.84 0.24
CA ARG A 28 -5.01 -9.70 -0.85
C ARG A 28 -4.68 -8.23 -1.12
N LYS A 29 -5.69 -7.37 -1.21
CA LYS A 29 -5.51 -5.92 -1.40
C LYS A 29 -4.68 -5.32 -0.27
N LYS A 30 -4.99 -5.67 0.98
CA LYS A 30 -4.23 -5.22 2.15
C LYS A 30 -2.76 -5.65 2.06
N ARG A 31 -2.49 -6.93 1.77
CA ARG A 31 -1.12 -7.43 1.62
C ARG A 31 -0.35 -6.72 0.51
N ALA A 32 -0.99 -6.48 -0.63
CA ALA A 32 -0.36 -5.76 -1.74
C ALA A 32 0.01 -4.32 -1.34
N TYR A 33 -0.90 -3.60 -0.68
CA TYR A 33 -0.66 -2.25 -0.18
C TYR A 33 0.47 -2.21 0.86
N ASP A 34 0.47 -3.14 1.81
CA ASP A 34 1.52 -3.22 2.83
C ASP A 34 2.90 -3.49 2.20
N LEU A 35 2.96 -4.37 1.19
CA LEU A 35 4.19 -4.64 0.43
C LEU A 35 4.66 -3.44 -0.38
N GLU A 36 3.75 -2.73 -1.05
CA GLU A 36 4.06 -1.50 -1.79
C GLU A 36 4.64 -0.44 -0.86
N LYS A 37 4.01 -0.21 0.30
CA LYS A 37 4.50 0.72 1.31
C LYS A 37 5.89 0.35 1.82
N MET A 38 6.13 -0.93 2.10
CA MET A 38 7.44 -1.43 2.53
C MET A 38 8.50 -1.27 1.44
N TYR A 39 8.15 -1.57 0.18
CA TYR A 39 9.04 -1.39 -0.95
C TYR A 39 9.41 0.08 -1.15
N MET A 40 8.44 0.98 -1.10
CA MET A 40 8.66 2.43 -1.22
C MET A 40 9.59 2.94 -0.13
N GLU A 41 9.39 2.51 1.12
CA GLU A 41 10.29 2.86 2.23
C GLU A 41 11.70 2.32 1.99
N MET A 42 11.85 1.05 1.61
CA MET A 42 13.15 0.47 1.30
C MET A 42 13.85 1.17 0.14
N ALA A 43 13.13 1.50 -0.92
CA ALA A 43 13.65 2.22 -2.08
C ALA A 43 14.11 3.62 -1.67
N TYR A 44 13.31 4.34 -0.89
CA TYR A 44 13.67 5.64 -0.34
C TYR A 44 14.95 5.59 0.50
N GLN A 45 15.05 4.62 1.42
CA GLN A 45 16.25 4.44 2.24
C GLN A 45 17.48 4.08 1.38
N LYS A 46 17.31 3.29 0.32
CA LYS A 46 18.39 2.99 -0.64
C LYS A 46 18.84 4.23 -1.40
N GLU A 47 17.90 5.05 -1.88
CA GLU A 47 18.22 6.32 -2.54
C GLU A 47 19.00 7.24 -1.61
N LEU A 48 18.58 7.36 -0.34
CA LEU A 48 19.31 8.15 0.65
C LEU A 48 20.75 7.64 0.86
N LYS A 49 21.03 6.34 0.74
CA LYS A 49 22.41 5.84 0.92
C LYS A 49 23.34 6.13 -0.26
N LYS A 50 22.84 6.63 -1.39
CA LYS A 50 23.67 6.96 -2.56
C LYS A 50 24.62 8.13 -2.27
N LYS A 51 25.71 8.19 -3.02
CA LYS A 51 26.67 9.30 -2.99
C LYS A 51 26.08 10.56 -3.64
N GLY A 52 26.45 11.71 -3.11
CA GLY A 52 26.10 13.05 -3.60
C GLY A 52 25.68 13.98 -2.46
N GLN A 53 25.71 15.28 -2.72
CA GLN A 53 25.29 16.28 -1.73
C GLN A 53 23.76 16.34 -1.63
N LYS A 54 23.24 16.16 -0.41
CA LYS A 54 21.80 16.25 -0.12
C LYS A 54 21.60 16.95 1.23
N ARG A 55 20.50 17.67 1.36
CA ARG A 55 20.10 18.32 2.61
C ARG A 55 18.65 17.99 2.98
N ARG A 56 18.35 18.00 4.27
CA ARG A 56 16.97 17.94 4.76
C ARG A 56 16.25 19.25 4.39
N VAL A 57 15.03 19.13 3.87
CA VAL A 57 14.15 20.25 3.57
C VAL A 57 13.53 20.71 4.89
N LYS A 58 13.55 22.02 5.14
CA LYS A 58 12.92 22.61 6.33
C LYS A 58 11.41 22.74 6.11
N ASP A 59 10.65 22.76 7.18
CA ASP A 59 9.19 22.71 7.11
C ASP A 59 8.56 23.89 6.34
N HIS A 60 9.15 25.09 6.42
CA HIS A 60 8.69 26.27 5.68
C HIS A 60 8.96 26.21 4.17
N GLU A 61 9.85 25.32 3.71
CA GLU A 61 10.12 25.11 2.28
C GLU A 61 9.12 24.11 1.66
N LEU A 62 8.33 23.41 2.48
CA LEU A 62 7.36 22.41 2.02
C LEU A 62 6.02 23.07 1.69
N VAL A 63 5.54 22.85 0.45
CA VAL A 63 4.21 23.29 0.01
C VAL A 63 3.11 22.40 0.59
N SER A 64 3.39 21.10 0.75
CA SER A 64 2.49 20.15 1.39
C SER A 64 3.07 19.73 2.73
N PRO A 65 2.37 19.97 3.85
CA PRO A 65 2.76 19.42 5.14
C PRO A 65 2.94 17.90 5.05
N THR A 66 4.04 17.40 5.58
CA THR A 66 4.35 15.96 5.61
C THR A 66 5.03 15.66 6.94
N ASP A 67 4.56 14.62 7.65
CA ASP A 67 5.13 14.24 8.95
C ASP A 67 6.53 13.62 8.86
N ARG A 68 6.93 13.22 7.65
CA ARG A 68 8.20 12.55 7.36
C ARG A 68 9.25 13.54 6.86
N PRO A 69 10.53 13.36 7.24
CA PRO A 69 11.60 14.19 6.73
C PRO A 69 11.77 14.00 5.21
N VAL A 70 11.82 15.10 4.48
CA VAL A 70 12.05 15.15 3.03
C VAL A 70 13.48 15.65 2.76
N TYR A 71 14.14 15.10 1.75
CA TYR A 71 15.49 15.52 1.35
C TYR A 71 15.50 16.04 -0.08
N LYS A 72 16.31 17.07 -0.33
CA LYS A 72 16.58 17.62 -1.65
C LYS A 72 18.04 17.36 -2.02
N TRP A 73 18.26 16.81 -3.20
CA TRP A 73 19.60 16.65 -3.79
C TRP A 73 20.07 17.98 -4.37
N GLU A 74 21.35 18.28 -4.20
CA GLU A 74 21.98 19.34 -4.96
C GLU A 74 22.11 18.94 -6.43
N ARG A 75 22.11 19.94 -7.32
CA ARG A 75 22.20 19.71 -8.77
C ARG A 75 23.65 19.40 -9.14
N GLU A 76 24.11 18.21 -8.77
CA GLU A 76 25.41 17.68 -9.17
C GLU A 76 25.26 16.75 -10.38
N ARG A 77 26.13 16.85 -11.38
CA ARG A 77 26.12 15.90 -12.50
C ARG A 77 26.78 14.61 -12.06
N LYS A 78 26.16 13.48 -12.40
CA LYS A 78 26.83 12.18 -12.28
C LYS A 78 28.04 12.19 -13.22
N ARG A 79 29.23 11.99 -12.66
CA ARG A 79 30.47 11.85 -13.42
C ARG A 79 30.77 10.37 -13.65
#